data_AF-A0A6C0JBJ5-F1
#
_entry.id   AF-A0A6C0JBJ5-F1
#
_cell.length_a   1.000
_cell.length_b   1.000
_cell.length_c   1.000
_cell.angle_alpha   90.00
_cell.angle_beta   90.00
_cell.angle_gamma   90.00
#
_symmetry.space_group_name_H-M   'P 1'
#
loop_
_entity.id
_entity.type
_entity.pdbx_description
1 polymer ?
#
loop_
_entity_poly.entity_id
_entity_poly.type
_entity_poly.pdbx_seq_one_letter_code
_entity_poly.pdbx_strand_id
1 'polypeptide(L)'
;MGYGYGVWLVIDDNNWMNTKHVPHITVACYMNINDSIALYKSLTHKYNILSLSMELLPTPVLFPSNFYENDTNNLHSWGYNLHYSKWNTLKTVCDNFNCNFSSTPHTSVEYSGTEETFSFPLKDVPIQIVNCKLCVVDITSESPKDWNIILI
;
A
#
# COMPACT_ATOMS: atom_id res chain seq x y z
N MET A 1 -8.09 -9.85 -12.77
CA MET A 1 -8.82 -8.72 -12.16
C MET A 1 -7.88 -8.03 -11.20
N GLY A 2 -8.03 -6.71 -10.97
CA GLY A 2 -7.27 -6.01 -9.94
C GLY A 2 -7.64 -6.46 -8.51
N TYR A 3 -7.14 -5.73 -7.52
CA TYR A 3 -7.21 -6.05 -6.11
C TYR A 3 -8.51 -5.60 -5.40
N GLY A 4 -9.55 -5.23 -6.15
CA GLY A 4 -10.83 -4.78 -5.60
C GLY A 4 -10.78 -3.34 -5.06
N TYR A 5 -11.32 -3.13 -3.87
CA TYR A 5 -11.18 -1.89 -3.10
C TYR A 5 -10.27 -2.12 -1.90
N GLY A 6 -9.77 -1.04 -1.32
CA GLY A 6 -8.88 -1.15 -0.16
C GLY A 6 -8.79 0.12 0.67
N VAL A 7 -7.96 0.01 1.71
CA VAL A 7 -7.54 1.14 2.54
C VAL A 7 -6.02 1.24 2.46
N TRP A 8 -5.55 2.43 2.10
CA TRP A 8 -4.13 2.74 1.93
C TRP A 8 -3.71 3.86 2.87
N LEU A 9 -2.42 3.87 3.18
CA LEU A 9 -1.71 5.03 3.68
C LEU A 9 -1.00 5.67 2.48
N VAL A 10 -1.59 6.71 1.91
CA VAL A 10 -1.03 7.44 0.77
C VAL A 10 0.06 8.38 1.26
N ILE A 11 1.23 8.33 0.63
CA ILE A 11 2.40 9.12 1.02
C ILE A 11 2.14 10.59 0.65
N ASP A 12 2.19 11.46 1.66
CA ASP A 12 1.94 12.89 1.58
C ASP A 12 3.26 13.66 1.75
N ASP A 13 4.23 13.34 0.90
CA ASP A 13 5.54 14.00 0.87
C ASP A 13 5.86 14.46 -0.56
N ASN A 14 5.99 15.77 -0.74
CA ASN A 14 6.30 16.40 -2.03
C ASN A 14 7.67 16.00 -2.59
N ASN A 15 8.58 15.52 -1.73
CA ASN A 15 9.89 15.02 -2.14
C ASN A 15 9.92 13.50 -2.30
N TRP A 16 8.75 12.84 -2.25
CA TRP A 16 8.67 11.41 -2.47
C TRP A 16 9.13 11.03 -3.88
N MET A 17 9.59 9.77 -4.01
CA MET A 17 10.03 9.23 -5.29
C MET A 17 8.91 9.34 -6.34
N ASN A 18 9.28 9.72 -7.56
CA ASN A 18 8.32 9.79 -8.65
C ASN A 18 7.87 8.38 -9.04
N THR A 19 6.58 8.11 -8.96
CA THR A 19 5.98 6.81 -9.32
C THR A 19 4.90 7.02 -10.39
N LYS A 20 4.61 5.98 -11.18
CA LYS A 20 3.55 6.03 -12.21
C LYS A 20 2.15 5.74 -11.67
N HIS A 21 2.01 5.59 -10.35
CA HIS A 21 0.79 5.24 -9.65
C HIS A 21 0.68 6.11 -8.39
N VAL A 22 -0.41 5.99 -7.62
CA VAL A 22 -0.53 6.70 -6.34
C VAL A 22 0.52 6.14 -5.36
N PRO A 23 1.47 6.93 -4.80
CA PRO A 23 2.46 6.40 -3.86
C PRO A 23 1.78 6.04 -2.53
N HIS A 24 1.89 4.78 -2.10
CA HIS A 24 1.10 4.27 -0.99
C HIS A 24 1.76 3.11 -0.25
N ILE A 25 1.26 2.88 0.96
CA ILE A 25 1.45 1.65 1.73
C ILE A 25 0.08 1.00 1.87
N THR A 26 -0.04 -0.24 1.44
CA THR A 26 -1.29 -0.99 1.56
C THR A 26 -1.53 -1.38 3.02
N VAL A 27 -2.69 -1.00 3.57
CA VAL A 27 -3.16 -1.54 4.86
C VAL A 27 -3.97 -2.80 4.60
N ALA A 28 -4.99 -2.68 3.74
CA ALA A 28 -5.86 -3.78 3.35
C ALA A 28 -6.34 -3.63 1.89
N CYS A 29 -6.51 -4.76 1.21
CA CYS A 29 -7.05 -4.86 -0.15
C CYS A 29 -8.02 -6.05 -0.26
N TYR A 30 -8.48 -6.38 -1.47
CA TYR A 30 -9.47 -7.43 -1.75
C TYR A 30 -10.82 -7.20 -1.06
N MET A 31 -11.21 -5.93 -0.89
CA MET A 31 -12.48 -5.56 -0.26
C MET A 31 -13.52 -5.19 -1.32
N ASN A 32 -14.80 -5.26 -0.96
CA ASN A 32 -15.82 -4.48 -1.64
C ASN A 32 -15.81 -3.02 -1.12
N ILE A 33 -16.44 -2.11 -1.86
CA ILE A 33 -16.46 -0.68 -1.53
C ILE A 33 -17.08 -0.36 -0.15
N ASN A 34 -18.09 -1.14 0.29
CA ASN A 34 -18.74 -0.88 1.57
C ASN A 34 -17.85 -1.27 2.73
N ASP A 35 -17.17 -2.42 2.63
CA ASP A 35 -16.24 -2.89 3.65
C ASP A 35 -15.02 -1.98 3.76
N SER A 36 -14.48 -1.48 2.63
CA SER A 36 -13.35 -0.55 2.64
C SER A 36 -13.70 0.79 3.30
N ILE A 37 -14.89 1.34 3.02
CA ILE A 37 -15.40 2.54 3.69
C ILE A 37 -15.63 2.28 5.19
N ALA A 38 -16.15 1.11 5.57
CA ALA A 38 -16.40 0.76 6.96
C ALA A 38 -15.10 0.58 7.76
N LEU A 39 -14.06 -0.03 7.15
CA LEU A 39 -12.73 -0.13 7.73
C LEU A 39 -12.10 1.25 7.91
N TYR A 40 -12.14 2.11 6.88
CA TYR A 40 -11.67 3.49 6.96
C TYR A 40 -12.34 4.24 8.11
N LYS A 41 -13.68 4.21 8.21
CA LYS A 41 -14.43 4.85 9.30
C LYS A 41 -14.05 4.28 10.67
N SER A 42 -13.76 2.99 10.76
CA SER A 42 -13.32 2.39 12.02
C SER A 42 -11.96 2.95 12.43
N LEU A 43 -11.00 2.97 11.51
CA LEU A 43 -9.67 3.52 11.75
C LEU A 43 -9.72 5.01 12.11
N THR A 44 -10.50 5.82 11.40
CA THR A 44 -10.58 7.27 11.63
C THR A 44 -11.40 7.64 12.86
N HIS A 45 -12.60 7.08 13.06
CA HIS A 45 -13.50 7.51 14.14
C HIS A 45 -13.26 6.78 15.46
N LYS A 46 -12.94 5.48 15.41
CA LYS A 46 -12.77 4.67 16.64
C LYS A 46 -11.32 4.68 17.12
N TYR A 47 -10.37 4.69 16.21
CA TYR A 47 -8.94 4.65 16.54
C TYR A 47 -8.21 5.98 16.33
N ASN A 48 -8.88 7.01 15.80
CA ASN A 48 -8.33 8.34 15.54
C ASN A 48 -7.08 8.33 14.64
N ILE A 49 -7.08 7.46 13.63
CA ILE A 49 -6.00 7.30 12.65
C ILE A 49 -6.40 7.98 11.36
N LEU A 50 -6.02 9.25 11.20
CA LEU A 50 -6.20 10.02 9.96
C LEU A 50 -4.90 10.09 9.15
N SER A 51 -3.78 10.15 9.84
CA SER A 51 -2.44 10.16 9.26
C SER A 51 -1.48 9.40 10.16
N LEU A 52 -0.41 8.88 9.56
CA LEU A 52 0.65 8.15 10.25
C LEU A 52 2.02 8.55 9.70
N SER A 53 3.01 8.56 10.58
CA SER A 53 4.42 8.65 10.20
C SER A 53 5.06 7.27 10.33
N MET A 54 5.78 6.84 9.30
CA MET A 54 6.44 5.54 9.25
C MET A 54 7.90 5.69 8.86
N GLU A 55 8.72 4.75 9.29
CA GLU A 55 10.15 4.72 8.95
C GLU A 55 10.36 3.92 7.66
N LEU A 56 10.92 4.54 6.63
CA LEU A 56 11.34 3.87 5.41
C LEU A 56 12.65 3.12 5.66
N LEU A 57 12.67 1.82 5.37
CA LEU A 57 13.88 1.03 5.48
C LEU A 57 14.77 1.23 4.25
N PRO A 58 16.10 1.25 4.42
CA PRO A 58 17.03 1.73 3.40
C PRO A 58 17.14 0.80 2.19
N THR A 59 16.95 -0.50 2.38
CA THR A 59 17.24 -1.52 1.38
C THR A 59 16.05 -1.76 0.46
N PRO A 60 16.25 -1.65 -0.87
CA PRO A 60 15.19 -1.95 -1.83
C PRO A 60 14.86 -3.45 -1.84
N VAL A 61 13.59 -3.77 -2.12
CA VAL A 61 13.05 -5.12 -2.09
C VAL A 61 12.29 -5.39 -3.40
N LEU A 62 12.50 -6.58 -3.96
CA LEU A 62 11.68 -7.13 -5.04
C LEU A 62 10.48 -7.88 -4.43
N PHE A 63 9.29 -7.55 -4.92
CA PHE A 63 8.05 -8.20 -4.54
C PHE A 63 7.55 -9.05 -5.73
N PRO A 64 7.35 -10.37 -5.54
CA PRO A 64 6.90 -11.25 -6.60
C PRO A 64 5.44 -11.01 -6.98
N SER A 65 5.04 -11.49 -8.16
CA SER A 65 3.67 -11.36 -8.71
C SER A 65 2.58 -12.15 -7.99
N ASN A 66 2.92 -12.91 -6.96
CA ASN A 66 1.99 -13.62 -6.09
C ASN A 66 2.15 -13.18 -4.62
N PHE A 67 2.44 -11.89 -4.41
CA PHE A 67 2.73 -11.36 -3.07
C PHE A 67 1.56 -11.54 -2.09
N TYR A 68 0.33 -11.41 -2.58
CA TYR A 68 -0.88 -11.72 -1.81
C TYR A 68 -1.41 -13.12 -2.18
N GLU A 69 -2.03 -13.80 -1.21
CA GLU A 69 -2.55 -15.18 -1.41
C GLU A 69 -3.58 -15.27 -2.54
N ASN A 70 -4.40 -14.22 -2.71
CA ASN A 70 -5.41 -14.13 -3.77
C ASN A 70 -4.91 -13.44 -5.04
N ASP A 71 -3.62 -13.14 -5.10
CA ASP A 71 -3.02 -12.50 -6.25
C ASP A 71 -2.99 -13.43 -7.45
N THR A 72 -3.67 -12.98 -8.49
CA THR A 72 -3.81 -13.68 -9.77
C THR A 72 -3.30 -12.83 -10.92
N ASN A 73 -2.76 -11.64 -10.65
CA ASN A 73 -2.10 -10.86 -11.67
C ASN A 73 -0.63 -11.30 -11.80
N ASN A 74 0.01 -10.93 -12.89
CA ASN A 74 1.42 -11.24 -13.14
C ASN A 74 2.31 -10.01 -12.86
N LEU A 75 1.93 -9.13 -11.92
CA LEU A 75 2.66 -7.89 -11.65
C LEU A 75 3.73 -8.10 -10.58
N HIS A 76 4.97 -8.02 -11.00
CA HIS A 76 6.09 -7.83 -10.10
C HIS A 76 6.17 -6.37 -9.69
N SER A 77 6.70 -6.09 -8.50
CA SER A 77 7.07 -4.72 -8.13
C SER A 77 8.42 -4.68 -7.42
N TRP A 78 8.98 -3.48 -7.35
CA TRP A 78 10.07 -3.20 -6.43
C TRP A 78 9.76 -1.96 -5.62
N GLY A 79 10.36 -1.87 -4.44
CA GLY A 79 10.25 -0.68 -3.60
C GLY A 79 10.92 -0.91 -2.26
N TYR A 80 10.29 -0.49 -1.18
CA TYR A 80 10.91 -0.49 0.15
C TYR A 80 9.93 -1.00 1.20
N ASN A 81 10.47 -1.73 2.17
CA ASN A 81 9.73 -2.02 3.40
C ASN A 81 9.70 -0.78 4.29
N LEU A 82 8.68 -0.71 5.14
CA LEU A 82 8.57 0.31 6.16
C LEU A 82 8.53 -0.34 7.55
N HIS A 83 8.73 0.48 8.57
CA HIS A 83 8.52 0.11 9.95
C HIS A 83 7.50 1.03 10.61
N TYR A 84 6.53 0.41 11.28
CA TYR A 84 5.57 1.08 12.15
C TYR A 84 5.28 0.20 13.37
N SER A 85 5.60 0.70 14.55
CA SER A 85 5.52 -0.08 15.80
C SER A 85 4.11 -0.56 16.15
N LYS A 86 3.07 0.10 15.63
CA LYS A 86 1.66 -0.29 15.85
C LYS A 86 1.02 -0.97 14.63
N TRP A 87 1.80 -1.52 13.70
CA TRP A 87 1.25 -2.22 12.53
C TRP A 87 0.32 -3.38 12.92
N ASN A 88 0.68 -4.13 13.96
CA ASN A 88 -0.17 -5.18 14.52
C ASN A 88 -1.50 -4.66 15.08
N THR A 89 -1.57 -3.39 15.53
CA THR A 89 -2.85 -2.80 15.95
C THR A 89 -3.77 -2.61 14.74
N LEU A 90 -3.24 -2.18 13.59
CA LEU A 90 -4.02 -2.09 12.36
C LEU A 90 -4.53 -3.47 11.93
N LYS A 91 -3.69 -4.50 12.04
CA LYS A 91 -4.08 -5.89 11.77
C LYS A 91 -5.30 -6.29 12.59
N THR A 92 -5.28 -6.07 13.90
CA THR A 92 -6.40 -6.42 14.80
C THR A 92 -7.71 -5.72 14.40
N VAL A 93 -7.64 -4.51 13.85
CA VAL A 93 -8.84 -3.84 13.31
C VAL A 93 -9.31 -4.52 12.04
N CYS A 94 -8.39 -4.79 11.11
CA CYS A 94 -8.65 -5.44 9.82
C CYS A 94 -9.21 -6.86 9.96
N ASP A 95 -8.85 -7.59 11.02
CA ASP A 95 -9.37 -8.94 11.33
C ASP A 95 -10.92 -8.98 11.51
N ASN A 96 -11.58 -7.82 11.64
CA ASN A 96 -13.05 -7.72 11.69
C ASN A 96 -13.70 -7.53 10.30
N PHE A 97 -12.92 -7.51 9.23
CA PHE A 97 -13.36 -7.24 7.86
C PHE A 97 -12.89 -8.36 6.92
N ASN A 98 -13.68 -8.63 5.89
CA ASN A 98 -13.27 -9.54 4.83
C ASN A 98 -12.28 -8.81 3.90
N CYS A 99 -10.99 -8.98 4.17
CA CYS A 99 -9.92 -8.30 3.45
C CYS A 99 -8.60 -9.08 3.53
N ASN A 100 -7.67 -8.75 2.65
CA ASN A 100 -6.28 -9.17 2.77
C ASN A 100 -5.49 -8.04 3.41
N PHE A 101 -5.06 -8.26 4.66
CA PHE A 101 -4.17 -7.34 5.36
C PHE A 101 -2.74 -7.47 4.85
N SER A 102 -2.05 -6.35 4.64
CA SER A 102 -0.63 -6.38 4.31
C SER A 102 0.20 -6.69 5.55
N SER A 103 0.65 -7.94 5.69
CA SER A 103 1.39 -8.42 6.87
C SER A 103 2.65 -7.59 7.17
N THR A 104 3.36 -7.20 6.11
CA THR A 104 4.51 -6.30 6.18
C THR A 104 4.16 -4.99 5.47
N PRO A 105 4.32 -3.82 6.12
CA PRO A 105 4.12 -2.54 5.45
C PRO A 105 5.24 -2.33 4.42
N HIS A 106 4.85 -2.05 3.19
CA HIS A 106 5.76 -1.81 2.08
C HIS A 106 5.13 -0.79 1.12
N THR A 107 5.98 -0.14 0.34
CA THR A 107 5.60 0.73 -0.77
C THR A 107 6.26 0.22 -2.04
N SER A 108 5.54 0.26 -3.15
CA SER A 108 6.10 0.01 -4.47
C SER A 108 6.54 1.32 -5.11
N VAL A 109 7.63 1.31 -5.87
CA VAL A 109 8.08 2.42 -6.71
C VAL A 109 7.67 2.18 -8.15
N GLU A 110 7.84 0.95 -8.65
CA GLU A 110 7.46 0.55 -10.00
C GLU A 110 6.80 -0.82 -10.00
N TYR A 111 5.86 -1.02 -10.92
CA TYR A 111 5.24 -2.30 -11.24
C TYR A 111 5.58 -2.69 -12.67
N SER A 112 5.76 -3.99 -12.92
CA SER A 112 5.96 -4.53 -14.26
C SER A 112 5.42 -5.95 -14.38
N GLY A 113 5.06 -6.37 -15.59
CA GLY A 113 4.78 -7.77 -15.90
C GLY A 113 6.04 -8.68 -15.90
N THR A 114 7.23 -8.10 -15.90
CA THR A 114 8.51 -8.83 -15.89
C THR A 114 9.58 -8.06 -15.11
N GLU A 115 10.34 -8.73 -14.25
CA GLU A 115 11.36 -8.10 -13.39
C GLU A 115 12.49 -7.41 -14.18
N GLU A 116 12.80 -7.92 -15.37
CA GLU A 116 13.89 -7.42 -16.23
C GLU A 116 13.67 -5.99 -16.76
N THR A 117 12.43 -5.49 -16.73
CA THR A 117 12.08 -4.19 -17.31
C THR A 117 12.03 -3.07 -16.27
N PHE A 118 12.37 -3.34 -15.02
CA PHE A 118 12.45 -2.29 -14.02
C PHE A 118 13.54 -1.28 -14.38
N SER A 119 13.24 0.00 -14.13
CA SER A 119 14.16 1.10 -14.37
C SER A 119 15.24 1.12 -13.27
N PHE A 120 16.28 0.29 -13.40
CA PHE A 120 17.38 0.21 -12.42
C PHE A 120 18.14 1.55 -12.32
N PRO A 121 18.63 1.95 -11.11
CA PRO A 121 19.17 1.05 -10.09
C PRO A 121 18.39 1.04 -8.76
N LEU A 122 18.10 -0.17 -8.28
CA LEU A 122 17.83 -0.43 -6.86
C LEU A 122 18.97 0.19 -6.05
N LYS A 123 18.68 1.27 -5.34
CA LYS A 123 19.66 1.97 -4.52
C LYS A 123 19.17 2.03 -3.09
N ASP A 124 20.13 1.86 -2.19
CA ASP A 124 19.89 2.19 -0.81
C ASP A 124 19.52 3.67 -0.70
N VAL A 125 18.53 3.94 0.15
CA VAL A 125 18.10 5.28 0.52
C VAL A 125 18.41 5.50 2.00
N PRO A 126 18.62 6.74 2.46
CA PRO A 126 18.73 6.99 3.89
C PRO A 126 17.42 6.58 4.58
N ILE A 127 17.53 6.13 5.84
CA ILE A 127 16.37 6.01 6.71
C ILE A 127 15.69 7.38 6.77
N GLN A 128 14.40 7.41 6.45
CA GLN A 128 13.61 8.63 6.45
C GLN A 128 12.21 8.37 7.00
N ILE A 129 11.63 9.40 7.60
CA ILE A 129 10.24 9.37 8.06
C ILE A 129 9.37 9.81 6.90
N VAL A 130 8.42 8.95 6.52
CA VAL A 130 7.38 9.27 5.54
C VAL A 130 6.07 9.56 6.27
N ASN A 131 5.42 10.66 5.88
CA ASN A 131 4.10 11.00 6.38
C ASN A 131 3.06 10.49 5.40
N CYS A 132 2.00 9.89 5.92
CA CYS A 132 0.96 9.29 5.11
C CYS A 132 -0.41 9.69 5.61
N LYS A 133 -1.37 9.80 4.68
CA LYS A 133 -2.79 10.00 4.95
C LYS A 133 -3.55 8.72 4.70
N LEU A 134 -4.50 8.40 5.57
CA LEU A 134 -5.37 7.26 5.37
C LEU A 134 -6.38 7.58 4.26
N CYS A 135 -6.56 6.66 3.31
CA CYS A 135 -7.44 6.85 2.16
C CYS A 135 -8.19 5.54 1.84
N VAL A 136 -9.39 5.66 1.27
CA VAL A 136 -10.05 4.55 0.57
C VAL A 136 -9.71 4.62 -0.91
N VAL A 137 -9.47 3.47 -1.52
CA VAL A 137 -8.99 3.38 -2.89
C VAL A 137 -9.78 2.37 -3.72
N ASP A 138 -9.86 2.66 -5.01
CA ASP A 138 -10.30 1.74 -6.07
C ASP A 138 -9.05 1.21 -6.78
N ILE A 139 -8.88 -0.11 -6.69
CA ILE A 139 -7.79 -0.86 -7.30
C ILE A 139 -8.33 -2.04 -8.12
N THR A 140 -9.53 -1.88 -8.68
CA THR A 140 -10.19 -2.89 -9.50
C THR A 140 -9.50 -3.10 -10.86
N SER A 141 -8.79 -2.08 -11.35
CA SER A 141 -7.96 -2.18 -12.55
C SER A 141 -6.73 -3.06 -12.34
N GLU A 142 -6.37 -3.83 -13.37
CA GLU A 142 -5.08 -4.54 -13.43
C GLU A 142 -3.90 -3.61 -13.72
N SER A 143 -4.15 -2.35 -14.09
CA SER A 143 -3.10 -1.38 -14.33
C SER A 143 -2.93 -0.44 -13.14
N PRO A 144 -1.76 -0.42 -12.49
CA PRO A 144 -1.51 0.44 -11.33
C PRO A 144 -1.67 1.95 -11.59
N LYS A 145 -1.49 2.38 -12.84
CA LYS A 145 -1.69 3.77 -13.28
C LYS A 145 -3.16 4.22 -13.21
N ASP A 146 -4.09 3.27 -13.22
CA ASP A 146 -5.54 3.53 -13.21
C ASP A 146 -6.10 3.45 -11.79
N TRP A 147 -5.28 3.09 -10.79
CA TRP A 147 -5.68 3.07 -9.39
C TRP A 147 -5.90 4.49 -8.88
N ASN A 148 -6.96 4.67 -8.10
CA ASN A 148 -7.35 6.01 -7.65
C ASN A 148 -7.87 6.03 -6.22
N ILE A 149 -7.66 7.19 -5.59
CA ILE A 149 -8.25 7.51 -4.28
C ILE A 149 -9.71 7.87 -4.50
N ILE A 150 -10.60 7.34 -3.67
CA ILE A 150 -12.04 7.62 -3.70
C ILE A 150 -12.56 8.28 -2.40
N LEU A 151 -11.79 8.21 -1.31
CA LEU A 151 -12.07 8.92 -0.06
C LEU A 151 -10.75 9.27 0.66
N ILE A 152 -10.69 10.46 1.26
CA ILE A 152 -9.58 10.96 2.08
C ILE A 152 -10.14 11.38 3.44
#